data_AF-D5U019-F1
#
_entry.id   AF-D5U019-F1
#
_cell.length_a   1.000
_cell.length_b   1.000
_cell.length_c   1.000
_cell.angle_alpha   90.00
_cell.angle_beta   90.00
_cell.angle_gamma   90.00
#
_symmetry.space_group_name_H-M   'P 1'
#
loop_
_entity.id
_entity.type
_entity.pdbx_description
1 polymer ?
#
loop_
_entity_poly.entity_id
_entity_poly.type
_entity_poly.pdbx_seq_one_letter_code
_entity_poly.pdbx_strand_id
1 'polypeptide(L)'
;MKSPNEILKQQVEEVLKRLGDKDSLRKEIERLKHLSLALESGEYLPIVNNILYYSFNAALTKLFELKEYLKNRDNEIEIYYLLREANTALEAYVGSLKSSRRRETLQLSLPIYLSIIVYLLGAITDPVEINILTLIIGVLGAGLTYFTIIGGYVAIISASLLNIIVSLMTQGLGSLGNVVIHLLILVSAVTYVYIMFSLKSEEYHEKLNKLFTDTSQVIEKVTEPADKRELEELLKDIPSNSGLAKQLLSYKASVMVMNGFRPEELKRILSKYVY
;
A
#
# COMPACT_ATOMS: atom_id res chain seq x y z
N MET A 1 6.91 -15.94 -6.00
CA MET A 1 7.14 -14.50 -6.27
C MET A 1 7.28 -13.80 -4.94
N LYS A 2 8.11 -12.76 -4.85
CA LYS A 2 8.31 -12.04 -3.58
C LYS A 2 7.16 -11.09 -3.31
N SER A 3 6.79 -10.94 -2.04
CA SER A 3 5.85 -9.90 -1.63
C SER A 3 6.49 -8.51 -1.73
N PRO A 4 5.69 -7.43 -1.90
CA PRO A 4 6.15 -6.05 -1.83
C PRO A 4 7.04 -5.74 -0.61
N ASN A 5 6.66 -6.25 0.56
CA ASN A 5 7.44 -6.06 1.79
C ASN A 5 8.80 -6.77 1.70
N GLU A 6 8.84 -7.99 1.14
CA GLU A 6 10.08 -8.72 0.90
C GLU A 6 10.99 -8.02 -0.12
N ILE A 7 10.41 -7.44 -1.18
CA ILE A 7 11.16 -6.68 -2.19
C ILE A 7 11.84 -5.48 -1.52
N LEU A 8 11.09 -4.64 -0.81
CA LEU A 8 11.65 -3.46 -0.13
C LEU A 8 12.67 -3.87 0.93
N LYS A 9 12.37 -4.88 1.73
CA LYS A 9 13.28 -5.40 2.76
C LYS A 9 14.62 -5.83 2.16
N GLN A 10 14.60 -6.59 1.07
CA GLN A 10 15.82 -7.01 0.39
C GLN A 10 16.66 -5.80 -0.06
N GLN A 11 16.03 -4.76 -0.63
CA GLN A 11 16.76 -3.55 -1.03
C GLN A 11 17.32 -2.80 0.19
N VAL A 12 16.57 -2.73 1.29
CA VAL A 12 17.05 -2.13 2.54
C VAL A 12 18.27 -2.88 3.10
N GLU A 13 18.21 -4.22 3.15
CA GLU A 13 19.33 -5.05 3.61
C GLU A 13 20.58 -4.84 2.75
N GLU A 14 20.41 -4.72 1.43
CA GLU A 14 21.52 -4.46 0.53
C GLU A 14 22.13 -3.05 0.73
N VAL A 15 21.29 -2.04 0.93
CA VAL A 15 21.75 -0.67 1.27
C VAL A 15 22.50 -0.67 2.60
N LEU A 16 21.96 -1.31 3.64
CA LEU A 16 22.60 -1.40 4.96
C LEU A 16 23.96 -2.09 4.89
N LYS A 17 24.06 -3.19 4.13
CA LYS A 17 25.32 -3.91 3.92
C LYS A 17 26.39 -3.03 3.28
N ARG A 18 26.00 -2.13 2.36
CA ARG A 18 26.92 -1.22 1.67
C ARG A 18 27.29 0.01 2.49
N LEU A 19 26.37 0.51 3.32
CA LEU A 19 26.64 1.63 4.22
C LEU A 19 27.66 1.25 5.31
N GLY A 20 27.65 -0.01 5.77
CA GLY A 20 28.50 -0.45 6.87
C GLY A 20 28.21 0.30 8.18
N ASP A 21 29.16 0.30 9.11
CA ASP A 21 29.05 1.00 10.39
C ASP A 21 29.71 2.39 10.30
N LYS A 22 29.09 3.29 9.53
CA LYS A 22 29.48 4.71 9.50
C LYS A 22 28.88 5.45 10.68
N ASP A 23 29.70 5.77 11.68
CA ASP A 23 29.28 6.48 12.90
C ASP A 23 28.60 7.83 12.60
N SER A 24 29.03 8.55 11.56
CA SER A 24 28.44 9.83 11.13
C SER A 24 26.99 9.71 10.64
N LEU A 25 26.58 8.52 10.18
CA LEU A 25 25.25 8.24 9.64
C LEU A 25 24.40 7.36 10.56
N ARG A 26 24.91 7.01 11.74
CA ARG A 26 24.33 6.02 12.65
C ARG A 26 22.84 6.23 12.91
N LYS A 27 22.40 7.47 13.13
CA LYS A 27 20.99 7.78 13.39
C LYS A 27 20.07 7.39 12.23
N GLU A 28 20.46 7.69 10.99
CA GLU A 28 19.66 7.38 9.82
C GLU A 28 19.74 5.89 9.45
N ILE A 29 20.88 5.24 9.71
CA ILE A 29 21.04 3.78 9.58
C ILE A 29 20.11 3.04 10.56
N GLU A 30 20.08 3.44 11.82
CA GLU A 30 19.19 2.84 12.82
C GLU A 30 17.72 3.06 12.50
N ARG A 31 17.36 4.23 11.95
CA ARG A 31 16.01 4.48 11.47
C ARG A 31 15.63 3.55 10.30
N LEU A 32 16.54 3.33 9.36
CA LEU A 32 16.34 2.41 8.24
C LEU A 32 16.16 0.96 8.73
N LYS A 33 16.96 0.51 9.70
CA LYS A 33 16.82 -0.80 10.35
C LYS A 33 15.45 -0.95 11.02
N HIS A 34 15.01 0.06 11.79
CA HIS A 34 13.70 0.05 12.43
C HIS A 34 12.55 -0.04 11.42
N LEU A 35 12.64 0.70 10.31
CA LEU A 35 11.65 0.62 9.23
C LEU A 35 11.66 -0.75 8.53
N SER A 36 12.83 -1.39 8.38
CA SER A 36 12.95 -2.75 7.85
C SER A 36 12.22 -3.78 8.71
N LEU A 37 12.37 -3.70 10.04
CA LEU A 37 11.63 -4.55 10.99
C LEU A 37 10.11 -4.31 10.91
N ALA A 38 9.69 -3.07 10.68
CA ALA A 38 8.26 -2.76 10.51
C ALA A 38 7.66 -3.44 9.26
N LEU A 39 8.44 -3.68 8.20
CA LEU A 39 8.00 -4.42 7.02
C LEU A 39 7.76 -5.91 7.32
N GLU A 40 8.55 -6.52 8.20
CA GLU A 40 8.37 -7.93 8.60
C GLU A 40 7.05 -8.16 9.34
N SER A 41 6.64 -7.20 10.18
CA SER A 41 5.38 -7.27 10.94
C SER A 41 4.11 -7.11 10.07
N GLY A 42 4.27 -6.78 8.80
CA GLY A 42 3.18 -6.58 7.83
C GLY A 42 2.87 -7.85 7.05
N GLU A 43 2.43 -8.92 7.70
CA GLU A 43 2.20 -10.24 7.06
C GLU A 43 1.08 -10.26 6.00
N TYR A 44 0.21 -9.25 5.95
CA TYR A 44 -0.84 -9.16 4.94
C TYR A 44 -0.84 -7.78 4.28
N LEU A 45 -0.74 -7.77 2.95
CA LEU A 45 -1.05 -6.58 2.18
C LEU A 45 -2.55 -6.33 2.26
N PRO A 46 -2.97 -5.16 2.76
CA PRO A 46 -4.37 -4.78 2.72
C PRO A 46 -4.82 -4.58 1.27
N ILE A 47 -6.12 -4.31 1.07
CA ILE A 47 -6.64 -3.89 -0.24
C ILE A 47 -5.74 -2.78 -0.81
N VAL A 48 -5.06 -3.10 -1.91
CA VAL A 48 -4.08 -2.18 -2.51
C VAL A 48 -4.82 -0.98 -3.07
N ASN A 49 -4.51 0.19 -2.51
CA ASN A 49 -5.00 1.47 -3.00
C ASN A 49 -3.85 2.26 -3.64
N ASN A 50 -4.22 3.33 -4.35
CA ASN A 50 -3.27 4.19 -5.06
C ASN A 50 -2.18 4.74 -4.13
N ILE A 51 -2.51 5.12 -2.89
CA ILE A 51 -1.55 5.68 -1.93
C ILE A 51 -0.50 4.62 -1.56
N LEU A 52 -0.94 3.40 -1.27
CA LEU A 52 -0.05 2.28 -0.94
C LEU A 52 0.87 1.94 -2.13
N TYR A 53 0.31 1.89 -3.34
CA TYR A 53 1.08 1.62 -4.55
C TYR A 53 2.11 2.71 -4.88
N TYR A 54 1.73 3.98 -4.82
CA TYR A 54 2.65 5.08 -5.12
C TYR A 54 3.73 5.24 -4.04
N SER A 55 3.40 5.02 -2.76
CA SER A 55 4.39 5.06 -1.68
C SER A 55 5.39 3.89 -1.77
N PHE A 56 4.94 2.70 -2.20
CA PHE A 56 5.85 1.60 -2.52
C PHE A 56 6.85 2.01 -3.61
N ASN A 57 6.34 2.54 -4.73
CA ASN A 57 7.19 2.95 -5.85
C ASN A 57 8.21 4.01 -5.42
N ALA A 58 7.76 5.04 -4.68
CA ALA A 58 8.65 6.09 -4.20
C ALA A 58 9.75 5.55 -3.27
N ALA A 59 9.40 4.66 -2.33
CA ALA A 59 10.37 4.02 -1.44
C ALA A 59 11.38 3.19 -2.23
N LEU A 60 10.90 2.40 -3.19
CA LEU A 60 11.74 1.54 -4.01
C LEU A 60 12.70 2.35 -4.89
N THR A 61 12.22 3.40 -5.55
CA THR A 61 13.06 4.31 -6.34
C THR A 61 14.17 4.92 -5.50
N LYS A 62 13.86 5.42 -4.30
CA LYS A 62 14.86 6.04 -3.43
C LYS A 62 15.89 5.05 -2.88
N LEU A 63 15.48 3.81 -2.62
CA LEU A 63 16.41 2.75 -2.24
C LEU A 63 17.35 2.38 -3.39
N PHE A 64 16.85 2.31 -4.63
CA PHE A 64 17.69 2.07 -5.81
C PHE A 64 18.65 3.22 -6.09
N GLU A 65 18.19 4.48 -6.08
CA GLU A 65 19.04 5.66 -6.23
C GLU A 65 20.21 5.65 -5.23
N LEU A 66 19.91 5.40 -3.95
CA LEU A 66 20.92 5.29 -2.89
C LEU A 66 21.87 4.11 -3.13
N LYS A 67 21.35 2.94 -3.50
CA LYS A 67 22.13 1.74 -3.78
C LYS A 67 23.12 1.97 -4.93
N GLU A 68 22.69 2.63 -6.01
CA GLU A 68 23.56 2.97 -7.14
C GLU A 68 24.59 4.04 -6.78
N TYR A 69 24.20 5.03 -5.99
CA TYR A 69 25.12 6.05 -5.48
C TYR A 69 26.27 5.42 -4.68
N LEU A 70 25.92 4.52 -3.76
CA LEU A 70 26.87 3.79 -2.91
C LEU A 70 27.82 2.86 -3.69
N LYS A 71 27.54 2.52 -4.96
CA LYS A 71 28.48 1.74 -5.79
C LYS A 71 29.70 2.55 -6.21
N ASN A 72 29.52 3.84 -6.45
CA ASN A 72 30.45 4.64 -7.26
C ASN A 72 31.05 5.84 -6.50
N ARG A 73 30.48 6.22 -5.36
CA ARG A 73 30.79 7.48 -4.67
C ARG A 73 30.75 7.31 -3.16
N ASP A 74 31.62 8.06 -2.47
CA ASP A 74 31.78 7.99 -1.02
C ASP A 74 31.64 9.36 -0.32
N ASN A 75 30.84 10.26 -0.90
CA ASN A 75 30.58 11.56 -0.28
C ASN A 75 29.55 11.41 0.85
N GLU A 76 30.01 11.48 2.11
CA GLU A 76 29.15 11.30 3.29
C GLU A 76 27.95 12.26 3.35
N ILE A 77 28.11 13.51 2.88
CA ILE A 77 27.02 14.50 2.90
C ILE A 77 25.92 14.08 1.93
N GLU A 78 26.29 13.68 0.72
CA GLU A 78 25.33 13.26 -0.31
C GLU A 78 24.66 11.93 0.07
N ILE A 79 25.43 11.00 0.67
CA ILE A 79 24.89 9.76 1.25
C ILE A 79 23.86 10.08 2.35
N TYR A 80 24.15 11.04 3.24
CA TYR A 80 23.21 11.44 4.28
C TYR A 80 21.89 11.94 3.72
N TYR A 81 21.93 12.80 2.69
CA TYR A 81 20.71 13.31 2.04
C TYR A 81 19.90 12.19 1.38
N LEU A 82 20.54 11.33 0.58
CA LEU A 82 19.87 10.22 -0.10
C LEU A 82 19.31 9.19 0.90
N LEU A 83 20.04 8.89 1.96
CA LEU A 83 19.58 8.00 3.03
C LEU A 83 18.37 8.58 3.76
N ARG A 84 18.36 9.89 4.03
CA ARG A 84 17.22 10.57 4.64
C ARG A 84 15.99 10.56 3.72
N GLU A 85 16.18 10.75 2.42
CA GLU A 85 15.08 10.64 1.44
C GLU A 85 14.51 9.23 1.38
N ALA A 86 15.37 8.20 1.33
CA ALA A 86 14.96 6.80 1.37
C ALA A 86 14.18 6.47 2.66
N ASN A 87 14.67 6.92 3.82
CA ASN A 87 13.97 6.76 5.10
C ASN A 87 12.59 7.43 5.09
N THR A 88 12.49 8.63 4.54
CA THR A 88 11.23 9.37 4.48
C THR A 88 10.21 8.69 3.56
N ALA A 89 10.66 8.21 2.39
CA ALA A 89 9.81 7.48 1.46
C ALA A 89 9.35 6.14 2.03
N LEU A 90 10.25 5.41 2.70
CA LEU A 90 9.94 4.13 3.34
C LEU A 90 8.99 4.31 4.54
N GLU A 91 9.15 5.37 5.33
CA GLU A 91 8.22 5.72 6.40
C GLU A 91 6.82 6.05 5.84
N ALA A 92 6.73 6.76 4.72
CA ALA A 92 5.46 7.04 4.06
C ALA A 92 4.76 5.74 3.62
N TYR A 93 5.52 4.75 3.12
CA TYR A 93 5.00 3.42 2.79
C TYR A 93 4.53 2.64 4.04
N VAL A 94 5.33 2.59 5.10
CA VAL A 94 4.92 1.95 6.36
C VAL A 94 3.68 2.63 6.95
N GLY A 95 3.59 3.96 6.86
CA GLY A 95 2.42 4.73 7.24
C GLY A 95 1.18 4.41 6.40
N SER A 96 1.35 4.27 5.08
CA SER A 96 0.26 3.91 4.15
C SER A 96 -0.23 2.48 4.36
N LEU A 97 0.65 1.53 4.70
CA LEU A 97 0.27 0.17 5.12
C LEU A 97 -0.64 0.21 6.36
N LYS A 98 -0.23 0.93 7.40
CA LYS A 98 -1.00 1.06 8.66
C LYS A 98 -2.36 1.71 8.43
N SER A 99 -2.41 2.79 7.66
CA SER A 99 -3.67 3.50 7.37
C SER A 99 -4.60 2.68 6.49
N SER A 100 -4.07 1.98 5.49
CA SER A 100 -4.84 1.10 4.60
C SER A 100 -5.47 -0.05 5.38
N ARG A 101 -4.71 -0.69 6.29
CA ARG A 101 -5.25 -1.73 7.17
C ARG A 101 -6.39 -1.23 8.05
N ARG A 102 -6.26 -0.05 8.67
CA ARG A 102 -7.34 0.56 9.47
C ARG A 102 -8.57 0.84 8.62
N ARG A 103 -8.38 1.40 7.42
CA ARG A 103 -9.46 1.70 6.49
C ARG A 103 -10.19 0.43 6.05
N GLU A 104 -9.45 -0.63 5.74
CA GLU A 104 -10.02 -1.94 5.40
C GLU A 104 -10.83 -2.51 6.56
N THR A 105 -10.30 -2.53 7.79
CA THR A 105 -11.05 -2.96 8.97
C THR A 105 -12.36 -2.19 9.13
N LEU A 106 -12.34 -0.86 8.94
CA LEU A 106 -13.55 -0.04 9.01
C LEU A 106 -14.53 -0.36 7.88
N GLN A 107 -14.05 -0.49 6.65
CA GLN A 107 -14.88 -0.82 5.48
C GLN A 107 -15.54 -2.20 5.60
N LEU A 108 -14.80 -3.19 6.12
CA LEU A 108 -15.28 -4.55 6.33
C LEU A 108 -16.11 -4.72 7.61
N SER A 109 -16.11 -3.76 8.52
CA SER A 109 -16.97 -3.81 9.72
C SER A 109 -18.22 -2.93 9.60
N LEU A 110 -18.24 -1.97 8.67
CA LEU A 110 -19.36 -1.06 8.48
C LEU A 110 -20.72 -1.77 8.26
N PRO A 111 -20.84 -2.81 7.42
CA PRO A 111 -22.11 -3.52 7.25
C PRO A 111 -22.60 -4.18 8.54
N ILE A 112 -21.67 -4.57 9.42
CA ILE A 112 -22.01 -5.19 10.70
C ILE A 112 -22.71 -4.19 11.60
N TYR A 113 -22.11 -3.01 11.77
CA TYR A 113 -22.69 -1.94 12.57
C TYR A 113 -24.00 -1.40 11.98
N LEU A 114 -24.10 -1.28 10.66
CA LEU A 114 -25.35 -0.86 10.00
C LEU A 114 -26.47 -1.88 10.24
N SER A 115 -26.19 -3.18 10.21
CA SER A 115 -27.17 -4.23 10.48
C SER A 115 -27.71 -4.14 11.91
N ILE A 116 -26.83 -3.85 12.89
CA ILE A 116 -27.23 -3.67 14.29
C ILE A 116 -28.15 -2.46 14.46
N ILE A 117 -27.89 -1.35 13.75
CA ILE A 117 -28.78 -0.18 13.76
C ILE A 117 -30.16 -0.56 13.23
N VAL A 118 -30.22 -1.35 12.15
CA VAL A 118 -31.50 -1.83 11.60
C VAL A 118 -32.23 -2.74 12.59
N TYR A 119 -31.52 -3.66 13.25
CA TYR A 119 -32.11 -4.53 14.27
C TYR A 119 -32.61 -3.74 15.49
N LEU A 120 -31.88 -2.70 15.90
CA LEU A 120 -32.30 -1.81 16.98
C LEU A 120 -33.58 -1.07 16.61
N LEU A 121 -33.66 -0.53 15.39
CA LEU A 121 -34.87 0.12 14.90
C LEU A 121 -36.05 -0.86 14.88
N GLY A 122 -35.84 -2.08 14.38
CA GLY A 122 -36.87 -3.13 14.38
C GLY A 122 -37.38 -3.47 15.77
N ALA A 123 -36.48 -3.62 16.75
CA ALA A 123 -36.84 -3.89 18.14
C ALA A 123 -37.57 -2.73 18.82
N ILE A 124 -37.35 -1.49 18.39
CA ILE A 124 -38.05 -0.30 18.93
C ILE A 124 -39.42 -0.13 18.27
N THR A 125 -39.51 -0.30 16.95
CA THR A 125 -40.75 -0.07 16.20
C THR A 125 -41.76 -1.20 16.35
N ASP A 126 -41.30 -2.44 16.46
CA ASP A 126 -42.14 -3.62 16.59
C ASP A 126 -41.46 -4.65 17.53
N PRO A 127 -41.63 -4.52 18.86
CA PRO A 127 -40.88 -5.24 19.88
C PRO A 127 -41.35 -6.70 20.06
N VAL A 128 -41.41 -7.46 18.97
CA VAL A 128 -41.69 -8.90 19.01
C VAL A 128 -40.43 -9.65 19.44
N GLU A 129 -40.60 -10.79 20.13
CA GLU A 129 -39.51 -11.63 20.66
C GLU A 129 -38.40 -11.89 19.62
N ILE A 130 -38.78 -12.13 18.36
CA ILE A 130 -37.83 -12.37 17.27
C ILE A 130 -36.93 -11.16 16.97
N ASN A 131 -37.47 -9.93 17.01
CA ASN A 131 -36.70 -8.72 16.73
C ASN A 131 -35.74 -8.41 17.88
N ILE A 132 -36.16 -8.65 19.12
CA ILE A 132 -35.30 -8.54 20.30
C ILE A 132 -34.15 -9.57 20.23
N LEU A 133 -34.48 -10.82 19.89
CA LEU A 133 -33.47 -11.87 19.75
C LEU A 133 -32.48 -11.57 18.61
N THR A 134 -32.97 -11.06 17.48
CA THR A 134 -32.14 -10.63 16.34
C THR A 134 -31.15 -9.54 16.77
N LEU A 135 -31.60 -8.56 17.56
CA LEU A 135 -30.74 -7.52 18.13
C LEU A 135 -29.68 -8.10 19.07
N ILE A 136 -30.05 -9.01 19.98
CA ILE A 136 -29.10 -9.66 20.91
C ILE A 136 -28.00 -10.39 20.13
N ILE A 137 -28.37 -11.18 19.11
CA ILE A 137 -27.40 -11.89 18.26
C ILE A 137 -26.49 -10.87 17.54
N GLY A 138 -27.05 -9.77 17.02
CA GLY A 138 -26.28 -8.71 16.37
C GLY A 138 -25.27 -8.05 17.31
N VAL A 139 -25.66 -7.73 18.55
CA VAL A 139 -24.77 -7.14 19.56
C VAL A 139 -23.65 -8.11 19.95
N LEU A 140 -23.97 -9.40 20.16
CA LEU A 140 -22.96 -10.43 20.38
C LEU A 140 -22.02 -10.54 19.17
N GLY A 141 -22.56 -10.45 17.95
CA GLY A 141 -21.80 -10.41 16.70
C GLY A 141 -20.82 -9.24 16.64
N ALA A 142 -21.23 -8.02 17.02
CA ALA A 142 -20.32 -6.89 17.13
C ALA A 142 -19.19 -7.13 18.15
N GLY A 143 -19.50 -7.78 19.27
CA GLY A 143 -18.48 -8.22 20.23
C GLY A 143 -17.48 -9.20 19.59
N LEU A 144 -17.96 -10.16 18.80
CA LEU A 144 -17.12 -11.12 18.08
C LEU A 144 -16.24 -10.46 17.01
N THR A 145 -16.69 -9.37 16.39
CA THR A 145 -15.91 -8.59 15.40
C THR A 145 -14.58 -8.10 15.97
N TYR A 146 -14.49 -7.89 17.29
CA TYR A 146 -13.22 -7.53 17.96
C TYR A 146 -12.16 -8.62 17.81
N PHE A 147 -12.58 -9.89 17.85
CA PHE A 147 -11.68 -11.03 17.69
C PHE A 147 -11.52 -11.43 16.23
N THR A 148 -12.63 -11.58 15.51
CA THR A 148 -12.65 -11.92 14.08
C THR A 148 -13.83 -11.27 13.37
N ILE A 149 -13.56 -10.52 12.29
CA ILE A 149 -14.61 -9.90 11.46
C ILE A 149 -15.57 -10.96 10.90
N ILE A 150 -15.05 -12.13 10.52
CA ILE A 150 -15.86 -13.27 10.03
C ILE A 150 -16.87 -13.72 11.09
N GLY A 151 -16.49 -13.80 12.37
CA GLY A 151 -17.41 -14.17 13.45
C GLY A 151 -18.60 -13.20 13.57
N GLY A 152 -18.35 -11.90 13.39
CA GLY A 152 -19.42 -10.89 13.35
C GLY A 152 -20.38 -11.08 12.18
N TYR A 153 -19.88 -11.40 10.98
CA TYR A 153 -20.73 -11.70 9.83
C TYR A 153 -21.54 -12.98 10.00
N VAL A 154 -20.97 -14.04 10.59
CA VAL A 154 -21.71 -15.29 10.88
C VAL A 154 -22.88 -15.02 11.81
N ALA A 155 -22.70 -14.18 12.84
CA ALA A 155 -23.78 -13.77 13.73
C ALA A 155 -24.90 -13.03 12.97
N ILE A 156 -24.55 -12.08 12.10
CA ILE A 156 -25.56 -11.35 11.29
C ILE A 156 -26.29 -12.25 10.32
N ILE A 157 -25.59 -13.15 9.63
CA ILE A 157 -26.19 -14.12 8.73
C ILE A 157 -27.19 -14.98 9.51
N SER A 158 -26.81 -15.46 10.69
CA SER A 158 -27.67 -16.28 11.55
C SER A 158 -28.90 -15.50 12.02
N ALA A 159 -28.72 -14.25 12.47
CA ALA A 159 -29.80 -13.37 12.91
C ALA A 159 -30.80 -13.10 11.78
N SER A 160 -30.31 -12.75 10.58
CA SER A 160 -31.16 -12.49 9.43
C SER A 160 -31.90 -13.71 8.93
N LEU A 161 -31.26 -14.89 8.87
CA LEU A 161 -31.92 -16.14 8.49
C LEU A 161 -33.03 -16.50 9.47
N LEU A 162 -32.76 -16.40 10.78
CA LEU A 162 -33.74 -16.67 11.82
C LEU A 162 -34.96 -15.76 11.68
N ASN A 163 -34.75 -14.46 11.48
CA ASN A 163 -35.83 -13.50 11.33
C ASN A 163 -36.67 -13.75 10.07
N ILE A 164 -36.04 -14.08 8.93
CA ILE A 164 -36.73 -14.44 7.68
C ILE A 164 -37.61 -15.67 7.89
N ILE A 165 -37.08 -16.74 8.48
CA ILE A 165 -37.82 -17.99 8.69
C ILE A 165 -39.05 -17.74 9.55
N VAL A 166 -38.89 -17.06 10.69
CA VAL A 166 -40.01 -16.77 11.62
C VAL A 166 -41.03 -15.84 10.98
N SER A 167 -40.59 -14.83 10.24
CA SER A 167 -41.48 -13.91 9.52
C SER A 167 -42.32 -14.62 8.46
N LEU A 168 -41.75 -15.58 7.73
CA LEU A 168 -42.48 -16.38 6.74
C LEU A 168 -43.50 -17.34 7.39
N MET A 169 -43.17 -17.89 8.56
CA MET A 169 -44.06 -18.82 9.28
C MET A 169 -45.28 -18.12 9.90
N THR A 170 -45.16 -16.83 10.23
CA THR A 170 -46.21 -16.06 10.93
C THR A 170 -47.17 -15.29 10.01
N GLN A 171 -46.92 -15.27 8.69
CA GLN A 171 -47.82 -14.81 7.61
C GLN A 171 -48.52 -13.43 7.76
N GLY A 172 -47.98 -12.48 8.55
CA GLY A 172 -48.55 -11.12 8.66
C GLY A 172 -48.20 -10.20 7.48
N LEU A 173 -49.04 -9.23 7.09
CA LEU A 173 -48.73 -8.24 6.03
C LEU A 173 -47.46 -7.39 6.33
N GLY A 174 -47.16 -7.15 7.61
CA GLY A 174 -45.89 -6.52 8.05
C GLY A 174 -44.65 -7.42 7.89
N SER A 175 -44.84 -8.72 7.67
CA SER A 175 -43.75 -9.69 7.52
C SER A 175 -42.97 -9.50 6.22
N LEU A 176 -43.62 -9.03 5.14
CA LEU A 176 -42.98 -8.89 3.83
C LEU A 176 -41.88 -7.83 3.82
N GLY A 177 -42.16 -6.64 4.38
CA GLY A 177 -41.14 -5.59 4.51
C GLY A 177 -39.96 -6.02 5.37
N ASN A 178 -40.25 -6.72 6.47
CA ASN A 178 -39.23 -7.25 7.38
C ASN A 178 -38.35 -8.33 6.72
N VAL A 179 -38.97 -9.25 5.96
CA VAL A 179 -38.28 -10.27 5.15
C VAL A 179 -37.36 -9.62 4.12
N VAL A 180 -37.84 -8.61 3.40
CA VAL A 180 -37.03 -7.91 2.39
C VAL A 180 -35.80 -7.25 3.02
N ILE A 181 -35.98 -6.54 4.14
CA ILE A 181 -34.86 -5.90 4.86
C ILE A 181 -33.83 -6.95 5.29
N HIS A 182 -34.26 -8.03 5.93
CA HIS A 182 -33.35 -9.08 6.39
C HIS A 182 -32.68 -9.84 5.23
N LEU A 183 -33.35 -9.97 4.09
CA LEU A 183 -32.77 -10.55 2.88
C LEU A 183 -31.68 -9.65 2.28
N LEU A 184 -31.88 -8.32 2.29
CA LEU A 184 -30.82 -7.37 1.89
C LEU A 184 -29.61 -7.42 2.83
N ILE A 185 -29.85 -7.50 4.15
CA ILE A 185 -28.78 -7.67 5.14
C ILE A 185 -28.03 -8.97 4.89
N LEU A 186 -28.74 -10.07 4.66
CA LEU A 186 -28.16 -11.39 4.39
C LEU A 186 -27.29 -11.37 3.13
N VAL A 187 -27.81 -10.86 2.00
CA VAL A 187 -27.08 -10.75 0.74
C VAL A 187 -25.82 -9.90 0.91
N SER A 188 -25.94 -8.76 1.61
CA SER A 188 -24.80 -7.89 1.93
C SER A 188 -23.74 -8.64 2.76
N ALA A 189 -24.14 -9.29 3.85
CA ALA A 189 -23.24 -10.03 4.72
C ALA A 189 -22.51 -11.16 3.98
N VAL A 190 -23.23 -11.96 3.19
CA VAL A 190 -22.64 -13.02 2.35
C VAL A 190 -21.66 -12.45 1.32
N THR A 191 -22.00 -11.33 0.69
CA THR A 191 -21.13 -10.64 -0.27
C THR A 191 -19.81 -10.21 0.38
N TYR A 192 -19.86 -9.63 1.58
CA TYR A 192 -18.66 -9.23 2.29
C TYR A 192 -17.83 -10.41 2.79
N VAL A 193 -18.46 -11.51 3.20
CA VAL A 193 -17.76 -12.78 3.48
C VAL A 193 -17.02 -13.27 2.25
N TYR A 194 -17.68 -13.26 1.08
CA TYR A 194 -17.05 -13.63 -0.19
C TYR A 194 -15.87 -12.71 -0.56
N ILE A 195 -16.01 -11.39 -0.37
CA ILE A 195 -14.91 -10.42 -0.58
C ILE A 195 -13.72 -10.78 0.33
N MET A 196 -13.95 -11.04 1.61
CA MET A 196 -12.87 -11.41 2.53
C MET A 196 -12.17 -12.72 2.14
N PHE A 197 -12.91 -13.73 1.66
CA PHE A 197 -12.31 -14.95 1.12
C PHE A 197 -11.50 -14.68 -0.14
N SER A 198 -12.01 -13.86 -1.04
CA SER A 198 -11.32 -13.47 -2.28
C SER A 198 -10.02 -12.72 -2.00
N LEU A 199 -10.01 -11.82 -1.01
CA LEU A 199 -8.82 -11.08 -0.59
C LEU A 199 -7.73 -11.96 0.05
N LYS A 200 -8.12 -13.12 0.60
CA LYS A 200 -7.19 -14.13 1.14
C LYS A 200 -6.78 -15.20 0.13
N SER A 201 -7.33 -15.15 -1.08
CA SER A 201 -7.03 -16.17 -2.10
C SER A 201 -5.60 -16.06 -2.61
N GLU A 202 -4.99 -17.21 -2.89
CA GLU A 202 -3.66 -17.26 -3.51
C GLU A 202 -3.64 -16.52 -4.84
N GLU A 203 -4.70 -16.62 -5.65
CA GLU A 203 -4.82 -15.95 -6.94
C GLU A 203 -4.74 -14.42 -6.81
N TYR A 204 -5.43 -13.85 -5.81
CA TYR A 204 -5.37 -12.41 -5.53
C TYR A 204 -3.94 -11.99 -5.16
N HIS A 205 -3.31 -12.72 -4.24
CA HIS A 205 -1.94 -12.46 -3.81
C HIS A 205 -0.93 -12.63 -4.95
N GLU A 206 -1.11 -13.61 -5.82
CA GLU A 206 -0.25 -13.83 -6.98
C GLU A 206 -0.33 -12.66 -7.97
N LYS A 207 -1.54 -12.19 -8.28
CA LYS A 207 -1.74 -11.01 -9.16
C LYS A 207 -1.08 -9.75 -8.58
N LEU A 208 -1.23 -9.53 -7.28
CA LEU A 208 -0.58 -8.40 -6.61
C LEU A 208 0.95 -8.53 -6.62
N ASN A 209 1.47 -9.69 -6.19
CA ASN A 209 2.90 -9.93 -6.16
C ASN A 209 3.53 -9.78 -7.55
N LYS A 210 2.83 -10.23 -8.61
CA LYS A 210 3.22 -10.00 -10.00
C LYS A 210 3.28 -8.52 -10.34
N LEU A 211 2.22 -7.75 -10.07
CA LEU A 211 2.20 -6.30 -10.34
C LEU A 211 3.39 -5.59 -9.70
N PHE A 212 3.65 -5.84 -8.41
CA PHE A 212 4.75 -5.19 -7.70
C PHE A 212 6.13 -5.69 -8.13
N THR A 213 6.26 -6.97 -8.50
CA THR A 213 7.50 -7.52 -9.06
C THR A 213 7.81 -6.88 -10.42
N ASP A 214 6.81 -6.81 -11.31
CA ASP A 214 6.95 -6.22 -12.65
C ASP A 214 7.33 -4.74 -12.54
N THR A 215 6.66 -3.98 -11.66
CA THR A 215 7.00 -2.58 -11.39
C THR A 215 8.40 -2.44 -10.78
N SER A 216 8.81 -3.33 -9.89
CA SER A 216 10.16 -3.33 -9.32
C SER A 216 11.23 -3.52 -10.39
N GLN A 217 11.02 -4.43 -11.33
CA GLN A 217 11.95 -4.65 -12.44
C GLN A 217 12.04 -3.43 -13.37
N VAL A 218 10.93 -2.74 -13.61
CA VAL A 218 10.92 -1.50 -14.40
C VAL A 218 11.67 -0.39 -13.67
N ILE A 219 11.42 -0.19 -12.38
CA ILE A 219 12.10 0.84 -11.59
C ILE A 219 13.61 0.57 -11.52
N GLU A 220 14.02 -0.68 -11.31
CA GLU A 220 15.44 -1.07 -11.31
C GLU A 220 16.11 -0.71 -12.64
N LYS A 221 15.51 -1.08 -13.78
CA LYS A 221 16.03 -0.74 -15.11
C LYS A 221 16.11 0.76 -15.39
N VAL A 222 15.17 1.56 -14.87
CA VAL A 222 15.14 3.02 -15.08
C VAL A 222 16.13 3.74 -14.17
N THR A 223 16.42 3.17 -12.99
CA THR A 223 17.36 3.74 -12.02
C THR A 223 18.80 3.27 -12.24
N GLU A 224 19.02 2.19 -13.00
CA GLU A 224 20.34 1.86 -13.53
C GLU A 224 20.88 3.06 -14.34
N PRO A 225 22.14 3.49 -14.09
CA PRO A 225 22.72 4.57 -14.86
C PRO A 225 22.72 4.18 -16.35
N ALA A 226 22.17 5.04 -17.21
CA ALA A 226 22.37 4.93 -18.65
C ALA A 226 23.87 4.76 -18.92
N ASP A 227 24.21 3.92 -19.89
CA ASP A 227 25.58 3.50 -20.17
C ASP A 227 26.50 4.73 -20.10
N LYS A 228 27.45 4.74 -19.14
CA LYS A 228 28.31 5.91 -18.86
C LYS A 228 28.94 6.45 -20.15
N ARG A 229 29.16 5.56 -21.13
CA ARG A 229 29.66 5.90 -22.47
C ARG A 229 28.72 6.81 -23.27
N GLU A 230 27.41 6.57 -23.27
CA GLU A 230 26.42 7.43 -23.94
C GLU A 230 26.32 8.80 -23.27
N LEU A 231 26.36 8.84 -21.93
CA LEU A 231 26.35 10.10 -21.17
C LEU A 231 27.63 10.92 -21.40
N GLU A 232 28.79 10.27 -21.39
CA GLU A 232 30.09 10.90 -21.66
C GLU A 232 30.21 11.38 -23.12
N GLU A 233 29.65 10.65 -24.09
CA GLU A 233 29.55 11.11 -25.48
C GLU A 233 28.63 12.31 -25.64
N LEU A 234 27.46 12.32 -24.98
CA LEU A 234 26.54 13.45 -24.99
C LEU A 234 27.13 14.71 -24.35
N LEU A 235 27.96 14.56 -23.32
CA LEU A 235 28.60 15.67 -22.60
C LEU A 235 29.85 16.23 -23.31
N LYS A 236 30.44 15.50 -24.26
CA LYS A 236 31.59 15.98 -25.06
C LYS A 236 31.24 17.15 -25.99
N ASP A 237 29.99 17.20 -26.47
CA ASP A 237 29.52 18.19 -27.46
C ASP A 237 29.15 19.55 -26.85
N ILE A 238 29.17 19.71 -25.52
CA ILE A 238 28.78 20.96 -24.85
C ILE A 238 30.00 21.91 -24.76
N PRO A 239 30.01 23.06 -25.46
CA PRO A 239 31.11 24.03 -25.39
C PRO A 239 31.21 24.61 -23.98
N SER A 240 32.43 24.63 -23.43
CA SER A 240 32.72 25.02 -22.06
C SER A 240 33.22 26.47 -21.99
N ASN A 241 32.37 27.41 -21.56
CA ASN A 241 32.80 28.78 -21.23
C ASN A 241 32.95 29.04 -19.71
N SER A 242 32.65 28.08 -18.82
CA SER A 242 33.11 28.12 -17.42
C SER A 242 32.92 26.76 -16.72
N GLY A 243 33.83 26.42 -15.79
CA GLY A 243 33.83 25.12 -15.08
C GLY A 243 32.58 24.86 -14.24
N LEU A 244 31.93 25.91 -13.70
CA LEU A 244 30.72 25.80 -12.88
C LEU A 244 29.48 25.49 -13.73
N ALA A 245 29.36 26.14 -14.91
CA ALA A 245 28.25 25.90 -15.83
C ALA A 245 28.28 24.46 -16.36
N LYS A 246 29.47 23.91 -16.63
CA LYS A 246 29.64 22.52 -17.04
C LYS A 246 29.18 21.53 -15.96
N GLN A 247 29.50 21.78 -14.69
CA GLN A 247 29.06 20.95 -13.57
C GLN A 247 27.53 20.97 -13.40
N LEU A 248 26.91 22.15 -13.49
CA LEU A 248 25.46 22.30 -13.38
C LEU A 248 24.71 21.67 -14.56
N LEU A 249 25.22 21.82 -15.78
CA LEU A 249 24.65 21.17 -16.98
C LEU A 249 24.83 19.65 -16.91
N SER A 250 25.98 19.17 -16.43
CA SER A 250 26.22 17.72 -16.25
C SER A 250 25.30 17.13 -15.17
N TYR A 251 25.07 17.85 -14.08
CA TYR A 251 24.10 17.45 -13.04
C TYR A 251 22.68 17.41 -13.62
N LYS A 252 22.26 18.47 -14.32
CA LYS A 252 20.93 18.55 -14.95
C LYS A 252 20.71 17.47 -16.01
N ALA A 253 21.73 17.18 -16.83
CA ALA A 253 21.71 16.10 -17.80
C ALA A 253 21.59 14.72 -17.11
N SER A 254 22.37 14.48 -16.04
CA SER A 254 22.32 13.25 -15.26
C SER A 254 20.93 13.02 -14.64
N VAL A 255 20.34 14.08 -14.07
CA VAL A 255 18.98 14.03 -13.52
C VAL A 255 17.94 13.77 -14.62
N MET A 256 18.05 14.41 -15.79
CA MET A 256 17.13 14.16 -16.90
C MET A 256 17.23 12.74 -17.46
N VAL A 257 18.44 12.18 -17.54
CA VAL A 257 18.66 10.79 -17.92
C VAL A 257 18.08 9.83 -16.88
N MET A 258 18.29 10.09 -15.58
CA MET A 258 17.67 9.34 -14.48
C MET A 258 16.13 9.39 -14.52
N ASN A 259 15.55 10.42 -15.14
CA ASN A 259 14.10 10.55 -15.32
C ASN A 259 13.61 9.97 -16.67
N GLY A 260 14.43 9.20 -17.38
CA GLY A 260 14.03 8.45 -18.58
C GLY A 260 13.97 9.24 -19.88
N PHE A 261 14.57 10.44 -19.93
CA PHE A 261 14.64 11.22 -21.17
C PHE A 261 15.58 10.55 -22.19
N ARG A 262 15.15 10.51 -23.46
CA ARG A 262 15.98 9.95 -24.54
C ARG A 262 17.16 10.86 -24.88
N PRO A 263 18.30 10.30 -25.32
CA PRO A 263 19.48 11.06 -25.75
C PRO A 263 19.18 12.22 -26.70
N GLU A 264 18.30 12.02 -27.69
CA GLU A 264 17.99 13.06 -28.68
C GLU A 264 17.19 14.23 -28.08
N GLU A 265 16.33 13.94 -27.10
CA GLU A 265 15.54 14.95 -26.39
C GLU A 265 16.41 15.78 -25.45
N LEU A 266 17.33 15.14 -24.75
CA LEU A 266 18.36 15.80 -23.94
C LEU A 266 19.20 16.74 -24.78
N LYS A 267 19.67 16.30 -25.96
CA LYS A 267 20.47 17.14 -26.86
C LYS A 267 19.70 18.39 -27.29
N ARG A 268 18.41 18.25 -27.60
CA ARG A 268 17.52 19.37 -27.97
C ARG A 268 17.20 20.32 -26.81
N ILE A 269 17.12 19.83 -25.58
CA ILE A 269 16.85 20.67 -24.39
C ILE A 269 18.12 21.40 -23.96
N LEU A 270 19.25 20.69 -23.89
CA LEU A 270 20.52 21.24 -23.44
C LEU A 270 21.10 22.24 -24.46
N SER A 271 20.88 22.05 -25.76
CA SER A 271 21.32 22.99 -26.80
C SER A 271 20.73 24.40 -26.67
N LYS A 272 19.62 24.55 -25.95
CA LYS A 272 19.02 25.87 -25.66
C LYS A 272 19.78 26.68 -24.61
N TYR A 273 20.66 26.04 -23.85
CA TYR A 273 21.46 26.65 -22.79
C TYR A 273 22.92 26.90 -23.23
N VAL A 274 23.23 26.67 -24.51
CA VAL A 274 24.58 26.72 -25.10
C VAL A 274 24.84 28.04 -25.87
N TYR A 275 23.88 28.98 -25.88
CA TYR A 275 24.05 30.33 -26.43
C TYR A 275 24.23 31.37 -25.31
#